data_AF-A0A9L0JC73-F1
#
_entry.id   AF-A0A9L0JC73-F1
#
_cell.length_a   1.000
_cell.length_b   1.000
_cell.length_c   1.000
_cell.angle_alpha   90.00
_cell.angle_beta   90.00
_cell.angle_gamma   90.00
#
_symmetry.space_group_name_H-M   'P 1'
#
loop_
_entity.id
_entity.type
_entity.pdbx_description
1 polymer ?
#
loop_
_entity_poly.entity_id
_entity_poly.type
_entity_poly.pdbx_seq_one_letter_code
_entity_poly.pdbx_strand_id
1 'polypeptide(L)'
;MAADDDNRKQVLQEDWPDEKFMKDEQNERLIAEIAKENIQLKEEIQKLEAELQVTTKSSQIKEDIPATKVKFTSAETPKDDSQLLNVSCSFQMNLQAHYELQKGQALITFEKEEVAQNVIKMKKHHVQIEDVNVEVMAKPVPLTSGVQFQVCVEVSKVKINVTEIPDELPDNQMRDKLELSFCKSRHGGGEVECVEYDKRSGSAVITFVETGVADEILKKKGYPLYTGHSCHRVTVSPYIEKHLKKFQVFSGISKRTVLLTGMEGLDMMDEETVEDLVSIHFQREKNGGGEVDVVKCSLGQPYIAYFEE
;
A
#
# COMPACT_ATOMS: atom_id res chain seq x y z
N MET A 1 -67.55 58.63 49.64
CA MET A 1 -66.18 58.48 50.18
C MET A 1 -66.03 57.00 50.47
N ALA A 2 -65.55 56.20 49.50
CA ALA A 2 -64.13 55.95 49.17
C ALA A 2 -63.44 55.22 50.33
N ALA A 3 -62.59 54.20 50.19
CA ALA A 3 -62.05 53.34 49.14
C ALA A 3 -60.78 52.72 49.79
N ASP A 4 -60.35 51.54 49.34
CA ASP A 4 -58.94 51.07 49.40
C ASP A 4 -58.34 50.84 50.80
N ASP A 5 -57.36 49.98 51.02
CA ASP A 5 -56.40 49.26 50.19
C ASP A 5 -55.95 48.11 51.12
N ASP A 6 -55.93 46.85 50.70
CA ASP A 6 -54.89 46.24 49.88
C ASP A 6 -53.75 45.64 50.70
N ASN A 7 -53.38 44.42 50.27
CA ASN A 7 -52.04 43.85 50.29
C ASN A 7 -51.28 43.75 51.63
N ARG A 8 -50.60 42.65 51.92
CA ARG A 8 -49.64 42.02 51.02
C ARG A 8 -49.16 40.71 51.62
N LYS A 9 -49.28 39.65 50.81
CA LYS A 9 -48.31 38.56 50.58
C LYS A 9 -47.65 37.86 51.78
N GLN A 10 -47.83 36.54 51.82
CA GLN A 10 -46.82 35.51 51.49
C GLN A 10 -47.56 34.16 51.32
N VAL A 11 -47.63 33.46 50.15
CA VAL A 11 -46.55 32.82 49.34
C VAL A 11 -45.98 31.67 50.20
N LEU A 12 -46.11 30.35 49.96
CA LEU A 12 -46.23 29.42 48.80
C LEU A 12 -46.98 28.15 49.32
N GLN A 13 -47.40 27.10 48.60
CA GLN A 13 -46.95 26.47 47.37
C GLN A 13 -47.97 25.34 47.09
N GLU A 14 -48.63 25.29 45.95
CA GLU A 14 -49.14 24.02 45.41
C GLU A 14 -48.81 24.02 43.92
N ASP A 15 -47.71 23.33 43.63
CA ASP A 15 -47.15 23.13 42.30
C ASP A 15 -48.13 22.35 41.42
N TRP A 16 -48.38 22.89 40.24
CA TRP A 16 -49.35 22.40 39.27
C TRP A 16 -48.81 21.13 38.56
N PRO A 17 -49.60 20.04 38.44
CA PRO A 17 -49.18 18.82 37.73
C PRO A 17 -48.84 19.02 36.25
N ASP A 18 -49.46 20.02 35.60
CA ASP A 18 -49.37 20.24 34.15
C ASP A 18 -47.97 20.62 33.65
N GLU A 19 -47.16 21.30 34.46
CA GLU A 19 -45.82 21.73 34.03
C GLU A 19 -44.81 20.56 34.02
N LYS A 20 -45.09 19.51 34.80
CA LYS A 20 -44.31 18.26 34.83
C LYS A 20 -44.65 17.35 33.65
N PHE A 21 -45.95 17.19 33.35
CA PHE A 21 -46.44 16.39 32.23
C PHE A 21 -45.98 16.94 30.87
N MET A 22 -46.01 18.27 30.69
CA MET A 22 -45.56 18.91 29.44
C MET A 22 -44.04 18.78 29.21
N LYS A 23 -43.24 18.74 30.29
CA LYS A 23 -41.79 18.50 30.23
C LYS A 23 -41.44 17.04 29.93
N ASP A 24 -42.20 16.10 30.45
CA ASP A 24 -42.01 14.67 30.19
C ASP A 24 -42.34 14.33 28.74
N GLU A 25 -43.42 14.89 28.17
CA GLU A 25 -43.76 14.68 26.76
C GLU A 25 -42.73 15.31 25.80
N GLN A 26 -42.18 16.48 26.15
CA GLN A 26 -41.10 17.11 25.38
C GLN A 26 -39.79 16.32 25.48
N ASN A 27 -39.45 15.77 26.65
CA ASN A 27 -38.30 14.90 26.83
C ASN A 27 -38.44 13.59 26.06
N GLU A 28 -39.62 12.96 26.06
CA GLU A 28 -39.87 11.75 25.28
C GLU A 28 -39.70 11.99 23.77
N ARG A 29 -40.16 13.14 23.26
CA ARG A 29 -39.95 13.54 21.86
C ARG A 29 -38.47 13.74 21.53
N LEU A 30 -37.73 14.43 22.40
CA LEU A 30 -36.29 14.64 22.24
C LEU A 30 -35.52 13.30 22.28
N ILE A 31 -35.89 12.38 23.19
CA ILE A 31 -35.30 11.04 23.27
C ILE A 31 -35.58 10.25 22.00
N ALA A 32 -36.81 10.32 21.46
CA ALA A 32 -37.17 9.64 20.21
C ALA A 32 -36.39 10.21 19.00
N GLU A 33 -36.18 11.53 18.97
CA GLU A 33 -35.42 12.19 17.91
C GLU A 33 -33.93 11.84 17.98
N ILE A 34 -33.34 11.87 19.19
CA ILE A 34 -31.96 11.41 19.44
C ILE A 34 -31.81 9.91 19.10
N ALA A 35 -32.81 9.07 19.40
CA ALA A 35 -32.78 7.65 19.06
C ALA A 35 -32.78 7.44 17.54
N LYS A 36 -33.57 8.23 16.81
CA LYS A 36 -33.63 8.19 15.34
C LYS A 36 -32.31 8.66 14.70
N GLU A 37 -31.73 9.75 15.20
CA GLU A 37 -30.41 10.22 14.77
C GLU A 37 -29.32 9.18 15.07
N ASN A 38 -29.35 8.54 16.23
CA ASN A 38 -28.40 7.48 16.57
C ASN A 38 -28.52 6.26 15.65
N ILE A 39 -29.73 5.92 15.20
CA ILE A 39 -29.93 4.83 14.23
C ILE A 39 -29.33 5.24 12.87
N GLN A 40 -29.62 6.45 12.39
CA GLN A 40 -29.05 6.95 11.14
C GLN A 40 -27.53 7.03 11.17
N LEU A 41 -26.95 7.57 12.25
CA LEU A 41 -25.50 7.63 12.43
C LEU A 41 -24.87 6.25 12.49
N LYS A 42 -25.52 5.27 13.14
CA LYS A 42 -25.04 3.88 13.15
C LYS A 42 -25.06 3.24 11.76
N GLU A 43 -26.11 3.48 10.98
CA GLU A 43 -26.20 3.00 9.59
C GLU A 43 -25.13 3.65 8.71
N GLU A 44 -24.87 4.95 8.89
CA GLU A 44 -23.84 5.68 8.15
C GLU A 44 -22.42 5.23 8.55
N ILE A 45 -22.17 5.00 9.85
CA ILE A 45 -20.93 4.38 10.32
C ILE A 45 -20.75 2.98 9.72
N GLN A 46 -21.77 2.12 9.74
CA GLN A 46 -21.68 0.79 9.14
C GLN A 46 -21.43 0.85 7.62
N LYS A 47 -22.06 1.79 6.92
CA LYS A 47 -21.83 2.00 5.49
C LYS A 47 -20.39 2.43 5.22
N LEU A 48 -19.88 3.41 5.97
CA LEU A 48 -18.50 3.89 5.85
C LEU A 48 -17.48 2.81 6.25
N GLU A 49 -17.75 2.02 7.28
CA GLU A 49 -16.93 0.88 7.68
C GLU A 49 -16.90 -0.21 6.59
N ALA A 50 -18.03 -0.49 5.94
CA ALA A 50 -18.10 -1.42 4.82
C ALA A 50 -17.31 -0.89 3.60
N GLU A 51 -17.43 0.40 3.29
CA GLU A 51 -16.70 1.07 2.20
C GLU A 51 -15.18 1.09 2.47
N LEU A 52 -14.78 1.34 3.71
CA LEU A 52 -13.39 1.22 4.18
C LEU A 52 -12.87 -0.23 4.09
N GLN A 53 -13.67 -1.22 4.50
CA GLN A 53 -13.26 -2.63 4.40
C GLN A 53 -13.15 -3.12 2.95
N VAL A 54 -14.04 -2.67 2.05
CA VAL A 54 -13.94 -2.96 0.62
C VAL A 54 -12.66 -2.36 0.05
N THR A 55 -12.36 -1.11 0.40
CA THR A 55 -11.12 -0.41 0.01
C THR A 55 -9.87 -1.10 0.60
N THR A 56 -9.94 -1.61 1.82
CA THR A 56 -8.84 -2.31 2.48
C THR A 56 -8.58 -3.69 1.85
N LYS A 57 -9.64 -4.41 1.45
CA LYS A 57 -9.52 -5.71 0.75
C LYS A 57 -8.99 -5.55 -0.67
N SER A 58 -9.33 -4.47 -1.38
CA SER A 58 -8.72 -4.15 -2.69
C SER A 58 -7.28 -3.65 -2.58
N SER A 59 -6.80 -3.31 -1.38
CA SER A 59 -5.42 -2.86 -1.12
C SER A 59 -4.44 -4.02 -0.88
N GLN A 60 -4.90 -5.29 -0.93
CA GLN A 60 -3.99 -6.44 -0.96
C GLN A 60 -3.36 -6.57 -2.34
N ILE A 61 -2.25 -5.87 -2.55
CA ILE A 61 -1.48 -5.96 -3.78
C ILE A 61 -0.77 -7.32 -3.79
N LYS A 62 -1.35 -8.24 -4.57
CA LYS A 62 -0.69 -9.48 -4.99
C LYS A 62 -0.08 -9.23 -6.36
N GLU A 63 1.00 -8.46 -6.38
CA GLU A 63 1.80 -8.31 -7.59
C GLU A 63 3.07 -9.14 -7.48
N ASP A 64 3.26 -10.00 -8.47
CA ASP A 64 4.51 -10.72 -8.65
C ASP A 64 5.56 -9.71 -9.15
N ILE A 65 6.50 -9.36 -8.28
CA ILE A 65 7.59 -8.46 -8.62
C ILE A 65 8.56 -9.21 -9.54
N PRO A 66 8.73 -8.79 -10.80
CA PRO A 66 9.61 -9.49 -11.73
C PRO A 66 11.07 -9.41 -11.31
N ALA A 67 11.86 -10.43 -11.67
CA ALA A 67 13.29 -10.46 -11.43
C ALA A 67 13.97 -9.26 -12.14
N THR A 68 14.33 -8.24 -11.37
CA THR A 68 14.82 -6.96 -11.89
C THR A 68 16.31 -6.79 -11.58
N LYS A 69 17.08 -6.26 -12.54
CA LYS A 69 18.50 -5.95 -12.35
C LYS A 69 18.64 -4.74 -11.43
N VAL A 70 19.23 -4.95 -10.25
CA VAL A 70 19.47 -3.87 -9.27
C VAL A 70 20.71 -3.04 -9.66
N LYS A 71 20.64 -1.72 -9.44
CA LYS A 71 21.79 -0.81 -9.52
C LYS A 71 22.11 -0.32 -8.12
N PHE A 72 23.35 -0.53 -7.67
CA PHE A 72 23.82 -0.01 -6.39
C PHE A 72 24.18 1.47 -6.57
N THR A 73 23.39 2.35 -5.94
CA THR A 73 23.52 3.81 -6.09
C THR A 73 24.47 4.44 -5.07
N SER A 74 24.58 3.85 -3.88
CA SER A 74 25.43 4.37 -2.81
C SER A 74 25.89 3.25 -1.88
N ALA A 75 27.09 3.40 -1.34
CA ALA A 75 27.58 2.65 -0.20
C ALA A 75 27.60 3.61 1.00
N GLU A 76 26.83 3.29 2.03
CA GLU A 76 26.84 4.06 3.28
C GLU A 76 27.77 3.36 4.27
N THR A 77 28.79 4.08 4.72
CA THR A 77 29.62 3.63 5.85
C THR A 77 28.89 3.99 7.15
N PRO A 78 28.67 3.03 8.07
CA PRO A 78 27.95 3.29 9.31
C PRO A 78 28.65 4.38 10.13
N LYS A 79 27.86 5.27 10.72
CA LYS A 79 28.33 6.40 11.55
C LYS A 79 28.54 6.00 13.02
N ASP A 80 28.12 4.80 13.40
CA ASP A 80 28.12 4.31 14.77
C ASP A 80 28.53 2.83 14.82
N ASP A 81 29.32 2.45 15.82
CA ASP A 81 29.90 1.11 15.97
C ASP A 81 28.81 0.04 16.21
N SER A 82 27.63 0.43 16.70
CA SER A 82 26.48 -0.47 16.90
C SER A 82 25.86 -1.00 15.60
N GLN A 83 26.04 -0.29 14.47
CA GLN A 83 25.58 -0.71 13.15
C GLN A 83 26.54 -1.69 12.47
N LEU A 84 27.66 -2.05 13.13
CA LEU A 84 28.65 -2.97 12.58
C LEU A 84 28.24 -4.44 12.67
N LEU A 85 27.16 -4.79 13.36
CA LEU A 85 26.73 -6.18 13.57
C LEU A 85 26.03 -6.80 12.36
N ASN A 86 25.39 -6.00 11.50
CA ASN A 86 24.68 -6.48 10.33
C ASN A 86 25.10 -5.68 9.08
N VAL A 87 25.06 -6.30 7.90
CA VAL A 87 25.18 -5.60 6.62
C VAL A 87 23.79 -5.40 6.07
N SER A 88 23.34 -4.16 5.93
CA SER A 88 22.03 -3.84 5.36
C SER A 88 22.16 -3.32 3.93
N CYS A 89 21.30 -3.77 3.03
CA CYS A 89 21.05 -3.10 1.76
C CYS A 89 19.56 -2.76 1.65
N SER A 90 19.25 -1.71 0.89
CA SER A 90 17.88 -1.28 0.72
C SER A 90 17.56 -1.00 -0.74
N PHE A 91 16.39 -1.44 -1.17
CA PHE A 91 15.92 -1.31 -2.54
C PHE A 91 14.62 -0.53 -2.54
N GLN A 92 14.59 0.60 -3.24
CA GLN A 92 13.36 1.35 -3.44
C GLN A 92 12.61 0.75 -4.63
N MET A 93 11.34 0.44 -4.42
CA MET A 93 10.43 -0.08 -5.42
C MET A 93 9.30 0.90 -5.62
N ASN A 94 9.04 1.24 -6.88
CA ASN A 94 7.95 2.11 -7.31
C ASN A 94 7.13 1.33 -8.33
N LEU A 95 5.94 0.91 -7.92
CA LEU A 95 4.92 0.37 -8.82
C LEU A 95 4.10 1.55 -9.32
N GLN A 96 4.24 1.82 -10.61
CA GLN A 96 3.67 2.98 -11.27
C GLN A 96 2.14 2.85 -11.33
N ALA A 97 1.45 3.95 -11.05
CA ALA A 97 0.01 4.03 -11.25
C ALA A 97 -0.31 3.85 -12.74
N HIS A 98 -1.34 3.06 -13.03
CA HIS A 98 -1.75 2.77 -14.40
C HIS A 98 -3.25 2.95 -14.59
N TYR A 99 -3.67 2.99 -15.85
CA TYR A 99 -5.09 3.00 -16.22
C TYR A 99 -5.30 1.97 -17.33
N GLU A 100 -6.32 1.13 -17.18
CA GLU A 100 -6.71 0.19 -18.22
C GLU A 100 -7.63 0.90 -19.22
N LEU A 101 -7.08 1.28 -20.36
CA LEU A 101 -7.82 1.97 -21.40
C LEU A 101 -8.73 0.98 -22.13
N GLN A 102 -10.03 1.20 -22.05
CA GLN A 102 -11.02 0.32 -22.66
C GLN A 102 -11.27 0.68 -24.12
N LYS A 103 -11.85 -0.26 -24.89
CA LYS A 103 -12.26 -0.03 -26.28
C LYS A 103 -13.19 1.18 -26.37
N GLY A 104 -12.93 2.08 -27.32
CA GLY A 104 -13.69 3.32 -27.53
C GLY A 104 -13.32 4.45 -26.57
N GLN A 105 -12.15 4.35 -25.92
CA GLN A 105 -11.62 5.38 -25.02
C GLN A 105 -10.29 5.92 -25.52
N ALA A 106 -9.98 7.16 -25.12
CA ALA A 106 -8.67 7.76 -25.33
C ALA A 106 -8.22 8.51 -24.08
N LEU A 107 -6.91 8.54 -23.87
CA LEU A 107 -6.25 9.38 -22.90
C LEU A 107 -5.57 10.51 -23.65
N ILE A 108 -5.77 11.73 -23.17
CA ILE A 108 -5.07 12.90 -23.65
C ILE A 108 -4.36 13.58 -22.48
N THR A 109 -3.04 13.68 -22.60
CA THR A 109 -2.16 14.32 -21.62
C THR A 109 -1.77 15.69 -22.12
N PHE A 110 -1.92 16.70 -21.27
CA PHE A 110 -1.54 18.08 -21.55
C PHE A 110 -0.25 18.44 -20.80
N GLU A 111 0.49 19.41 -21.33
CA GLU A 111 1.67 19.93 -20.62
C GLU A 111 1.31 20.64 -19.30
N LYS A 112 0.12 21.26 -19.25
CA LYS A 112 -0.37 22.04 -18.10
C LYS A 112 -1.63 21.42 -17.50
N GLU A 113 -1.61 21.22 -16.18
CA GLU A 113 -2.78 20.75 -15.41
C GLU A 113 -4.02 21.64 -15.63
N GLU A 114 -3.84 22.96 -15.73
CA GLU A 114 -4.95 23.91 -15.89
C GLU A 114 -5.78 23.62 -17.15
N VAL A 115 -5.11 23.16 -18.23
CA VAL A 115 -5.76 22.81 -19.50
C VAL A 115 -6.63 21.57 -19.33
N ALA A 116 -6.08 20.52 -18.73
CA ALA A 116 -6.82 19.28 -18.45
C ALA A 116 -8.10 19.57 -17.62
N GLN A 117 -8.00 20.41 -16.60
CA GLN A 117 -9.15 20.82 -15.80
C GLN A 117 -10.20 21.59 -16.61
N ASN A 118 -9.80 22.45 -17.54
CA ASN A 118 -10.73 23.19 -18.41
C ASN A 118 -11.48 22.26 -19.36
N VAL A 119 -10.78 21.30 -19.97
CA VAL A 119 -11.38 20.28 -20.84
C VAL A 119 -12.40 19.43 -20.07
N ILE A 120 -12.08 19.02 -18.84
CA ILE A 120 -12.98 18.27 -17.95
C ILE A 120 -14.20 19.12 -17.55
N LYS A 121 -14.01 20.42 -17.26
CA LYS A 121 -15.12 21.34 -16.91
C LYS A 121 -16.13 21.47 -18.05
N MET A 122 -15.67 21.48 -19.30
CA MET A 122 -16.55 21.55 -20.48
C MET A 122 -17.36 20.26 -20.70
N LYS A 123 -16.86 19.11 -20.23
CA LYS A 123 -17.46 17.76 -20.28
C LYS A 123 -17.74 17.19 -21.67
N LYS A 124 -18.41 17.92 -22.55
CA LYS A 124 -18.85 17.48 -23.87
C LYS A 124 -18.05 18.18 -24.95
N HIS A 125 -17.51 17.41 -25.88
CA HIS A 125 -16.78 17.90 -27.05
C HIS A 125 -17.29 17.21 -28.31
N HIS A 126 -17.32 17.93 -29.42
CA HIS A 126 -17.72 17.39 -30.73
C HIS A 126 -16.49 17.36 -31.62
N VAL A 127 -15.86 16.19 -31.69
CA VAL A 127 -14.62 16.01 -32.44
C VAL A 127 -14.98 15.57 -33.86
N GLN A 128 -14.55 16.36 -34.82
CA GLN A 128 -14.65 15.98 -36.22
C GLN A 128 -13.51 15.02 -36.55
N ILE A 129 -13.87 13.78 -36.86
CA ILE A 129 -12.95 12.72 -37.25
C ILE A 129 -13.29 12.34 -38.68
N GLU A 130 -12.46 12.81 -39.61
CA GLU A 130 -12.73 12.75 -41.06
C GLU A 130 -14.13 13.32 -41.41
N ASP A 131 -15.01 12.49 -41.96
CA ASP A 131 -16.38 12.84 -42.36
C ASP A 131 -17.41 12.61 -41.25
N VAL A 132 -16.99 12.17 -40.07
CA VAL A 132 -17.87 11.82 -38.94
C VAL A 132 -17.67 12.82 -37.80
N ASN A 133 -18.78 13.31 -37.24
CA ASN A 133 -18.75 14.12 -36.03
C ASN A 133 -19.09 13.25 -34.82
N VAL A 134 -18.14 13.12 -33.90
CA VAL A 134 -18.23 12.23 -32.74
C VAL A 134 -18.41 13.07 -31.48
N GLU A 135 -19.46 12.79 -30.70
CA GLU A 135 -19.60 13.36 -29.36
C GLU A 135 -18.71 12.58 -28.38
N VAL A 136 -17.70 13.25 -27.81
CA VAL A 136 -16.82 12.69 -26.80
C VAL A 136 -17.06 13.34 -25.44
N MET A 137 -16.98 12.52 -24.41
CA MET A 137 -17.15 12.93 -23.01
C MET A 137 -15.79 12.95 -22.31
N ALA A 138 -15.37 14.13 -21.87
CA ALA A 138 -14.17 14.37 -21.07
C ALA A 138 -14.45 14.10 -19.59
N LYS A 139 -13.66 13.20 -18.99
CA LYS A 139 -13.74 12.80 -17.60
C LYS A 139 -12.34 12.81 -16.96
N PRO A 140 -12.25 13.02 -15.63
CA PRO A 140 -11.00 12.79 -14.93
C PRO A 140 -10.59 11.32 -15.03
N VAL A 141 -9.29 11.04 -15.08
CA VAL A 141 -8.74 9.67 -15.12
C VAL A 141 -8.53 9.17 -13.69
N PRO A 142 -9.32 8.19 -13.19
CA PRO A 142 -9.05 7.57 -11.91
C PRO A 142 -7.88 6.59 -12.07
N LEU A 143 -6.72 6.92 -11.51
CA LEU A 143 -5.54 6.06 -11.58
C LEU A 143 -5.72 4.86 -10.64
N THR A 144 -5.22 3.69 -11.04
CA THR A 144 -5.06 2.57 -10.10
C THR A 144 -4.08 2.96 -9.00
N SER A 145 -4.24 2.37 -7.82
CA SER A 145 -3.35 2.63 -6.68
C SER A 145 -1.91 2.28 -7.03
N GLY A 146 -1.07 3.28 -7.24
CA GLY A 146 0.38 3.11 -7.32
C GLY A 146 0.95 2.88 -5.93
N VAL A 147 2.05 2.13 -5.83
CA VAL A 147 2.65 1.80 -4.54
C VAL A 147 4.15 1.99 -4.56
N GLN A 148 4.64 2.65 -3.51
CA GLN A 148 6.05 2.82 -3.25
C GLN A 148 6.41 2.14 -1.94
N PHE A 149 7.51 1.39 -1.93
CA PHE A 149 8.03 0.80 -0.72
C PHE A 149 9.54 0.59 -0.81
N GLN A 150 10.17 0.39 0.35
CA GLN A 150 11.58 0.09 0.47
C GLN A 150 11.74 -1.33 1.04
N VAL A 151 12.39 -2.21 0.28
CA VAL A 151 12.80 -3.54 0.76
C VAL A 151 14.16 -3.40 1.41
N CYS A 152 14.22 -3.57 2.72
CA CYS A 152 15.46 -3.64 3.48
C CYS A 152 15.84 -5.10 3.70
N VAL A 153 17.06 -5.47 3.31
CA VAL A 153 17.63 -6.78 3.54
C VAL A 153 18.81 -6.62 4.49
N GLU A 154 18.76 -7.29 5.62
CA GLU A 154 19.78 -7.23 6.66
C GLU A 154 20.43 -8.61 6.80
N VAL A 155 21.74 -8.69 6.54
CA VAL A 155 22.54 -9.90 6.70
C VAL A 155 23.27 -9.81 8.02
N SER A 156 23.04 -10.78 8.92
CA SER A 156 23.70 -10.77 10.22
C SER A 156 25.16 -11.23 10.14
N LYS A 157 26.06 -10.54 10.85
CA LYS A 157 27.46 -10.96 11.00
C LYS A 157 27.71 -11.85 12.23
N VAL A 158 26.67 -12.11 13.02
CA VAL A 158 26.74 -12.94 14.23
C VAL A 158 25.77 -14.12 14.18
N LYS A 159 24.82 -14.14 13.24
CA LYS A 159 23.86 -15.24 13.08
C LYS A 159 24.07 -16.01 11.78
N ILE A 160 23.90 -17.32 11.85
CA ILE A 160 23.87 -18.22 10.68
C ILE A 160 22.63 -19.11 10.72
N ASN A 161 22.19 -19.53 9.53
CA ASN A 161 21.19 -20.57 9.33
C ASN A 161 21.87 -21.89 8.99
N VAL A 162 21.51 -22.93 9.72
CA VAL A 162 21.97 -24.31 9.51
C VAL A 162 20.79 -25.16 9.08
N THR A 163 20.93 -25.90 7.98
CA THR A 163 19.89 -26.77 7.42
C THR A 163 20.42 -28.19 7.19
N GLU A 164 19.52 -29.11 6.86
CA GLU A 164 19.83 -30.53 6.67
C GLU A 164 20.31 -31.20 7.96
N ILE A 165 19.74 -30.78 9.09
CA ILE A 165 20.07 -31.34 10.41
C ILE A 165 19.37 -32.70 10.55
N PRO A 166 20.11 -33.79 10.87
CA PRO A 166 19.55 -35.13 10.99
C PRO A 166 18.60 -35.24 12.20
N ASP A 167 17.47 -35.91 12.03
CA ASP A 167 16.51 -36.18 13.11
C ASP A 167 16.85 -37.49 13.85
N GLU A 168 17.98 -37.51 14.54
CA GLU A 168 18.48 -38.70 15.25
C GLU A 168 18.41 -38.57 16.77
N LEU A 169 18.31 -37.35 17.29
CA LEU A 169 18.38 -37.05 18.72
C LEU A 169 17.15 -36.28 19.19
N PRO A 170 16.79 -36.39 20.49
CA PRO A 170 15.81 -35.50 21.11
C PRO A 170 16.24 -34.04 21.00
N ASP A 171 15.28 -33.11 20.89
CA ASP A 171 15.49 -31.69 20.61
C ASP A 171 16.54 -31.03 21.52
N ASN A 172 16.47 -31.30 22.83
CA ASN A 172 17.43 -30.74 23.79
C ASN A 172 18.85 -31.26 23.52
N GLN A 173 19.00 -32.55 23.25
CA GLN A 173 20.31 -33.13 22.94
C GLN A 173 20.84 -32.62 21.60
N MET A 174 19.98 -32.42 20.60
CA MET A 174 20.39 -31.86 19.31
C MET A 174 20.88 -30.42 19.45
N ARG A 175 20.17 -29.59 20.24
CA ARG A 175 20.61 -28.22 20.57
C ARG A 175 21.99 -28.22 21.22
N ASP A 176 22.19 -29.03 22.24
CA ASP A 176 23.49 -29.17 22.92
C ASP A 176 24.59 -29.61 21.93
N LYS A 177 24.29 -30.53 21.01
CA LYS A 177 25.25 -30.99 19.99
C LYS A 177 25.58 -29.93 18.95
N LEU A 178 24.60 -29.13 18.54
CA LEU A 178 24.80 -27.99 17.65
C LEU A 178 25.71 -26.97 18.34
N GLU A 179 25.36 -26.54 19.54
CA GLU A 179 26.16 -25.59 20.33
C GLU A 179 27.62 -26.07 20.49
N LEU A 180 27.82 -27.31 20.98
CA LEU A 180 29.16 -27.89 21.14
C LEU A 180 29.92 -28.06 19.82
N SER A 181 29.22 -28.23 18.68
CA SER A 181 29.87 -28.36 17.38
C SER A 181 30.34 -27.00 16.88
N PHE A 182 29.48 -26.00 16.97
CA PHE A 182 29.72 -24.64 16.50
C PHE A 182 30.61 -23.81 17.45
N CYS A 183 30.79 -24.22 18.71
CA CYS A 183 31.82 -23.71 19.61
C CYS A 183 33.26 -24.11 19.21
N LYS A 184 33.44 -25.09 18.32
CA LYS A 184 34.79 -25.62 18.01
C LYS A 184 35.53 -24.76 17.00
N SER A 185 36.55 -24.04 17.47
CA SER A 185 37.43 -23.21 16.64
C SER A 185 38.16 -23.97 15.53
N ARG A 186 38.40 -25.28 15.69
CA ARG A 186 39.02 -26.14 14.65
C ARG A 186 38.26 -26.12 13.31
N HIS A 187 36.96 -25.85 13.34
CA HIS A 187 36.13 -25.75 12.14
C HIS A 187 35.75 -24.30 11.80
N GLY A 188 36.41 -23.30 12.41
CA GLY A 188 36.05 -21.89 12.28
C GLY A 188 34.89 -21.47 13.18
N GLY A 189 34.50 -22.32 14.14
CA GLY A 189 33.51 -21.99 15.15
C GLY A 189 34.04 -21.02 16.22
N GLY A 190 33.15 -20.56 17.08
CA GLY A 190 33.44 -19.60 18.16
C GLY A 190 32.36 -19.65 19.24
N GLU A 191 32.50 -18.86 20.29
CA GLU A 191 31.55 -18.88 21.42
C GLU A 191 30.11 -18.62 20.94
N VAL A 192 29.24 -19.58 21.23
CA VAL A 192 27.82 -19.55 20.86
C VAL A 192 27.04 -18.92 22.00
N GLU A 193 26.25 -17.90 21.68
CA GLU A 193 25.34 -17.25 22.63
C GLU A 193 24.01 -18.02 22.72
N CYS A 194 23.48 -18.47 21.58
CA CYS A 194 22.17 -19.11 21.52
C CYS A 194 22.02 -20.05 20.31
N VAL A 195 21.28 -21.14 20.49
CA VAL A 195 20.87 -22.08 19.43
C VAL A 195 19.35 -22.25 19.41
N GLU A 196 18.74 -21.76 18.35
CA GLU A 196 17.30 -21.91 18.09
C GLU A 196 17.09 -23.05 17.08
N TYR A 197 16.90 -24.27 17.58
CA TYR A 197 16.65 -25.45 16.74
C TYR A 197 15.15 -25.71 16.55
N ASP A 198 14.75 -25.87 15.28
CA ASP A 198 13.44 -26.35 14.84
C ASP A 198 13.57 -27.73 14.18
N LYS A 199 13.12 -28.75 14.91
CA LYS A 199 13.09 -30.14 14.45
C LYS A 199 12.20 -30.36 13.25
N ARG A 200 11.09 -29.63 13.12
CA ARG A 200 10.11 -29.84 12.04
C ARG A 200 10.67 -29.46 10.68
N SER A 201 11.42 -28.36 10.63
CA SER A 201 12.10 -27.90 9.42
C SER A 201 13.50 -28.50 9.24
N GLY A 202 14.03 -29.19 10.26
CA GLY A 202 15.41 -29.70 10.25
C GLY A 202 16.42 -28.57 10.15
N SER A 203 16.13 -27.43 10.78
CA SER A 203 16.94 -26.22 10.70
C SER A 203 17.23 -25.61 12.07
N ALA A 204 18.33 -24.87 12.17
CA ALA A 204 18.71 -24.14 13.37
C ALA A 204 19.25 -22.76 13.03
N VAL A 205 18.95 -21.79 13.88
CA VAL A 205 19.63 -20.49 13.90
C VAL A 205 20.65 -20.51 15.03
N ILE A 206 21.90 -20.17 14.71
CA ILE A 206 22.99 -20.11 15.68
C ILE A 206 23.45 -18.66 15.78
N THR A 207 23.50 -18.14 17.00
CA THR A 207 23.97 -16.80 17.31
C THR A 207 25.31 -16.90 18.05
N PHE A 208 26.33 -16.20 17.56
CA PHE A 208 27.67 -16.13 18.15
C PHE A 208 27.85 -14.84 18.95
N VAL A 209 28.69 -14.91 19.99
CA VAL A 209 29.06 -13.73 20.78
C VAL A 209 29.96 -12.78 19.98
N GLU A 210 30.91 -13.34 19.22
CA GLU A 210 31.90 -12.58 18.47
C GLU A 210 31.51 -12.36 17.00
N THR A 211 31.71 -11.13 16.51
CA THR A 211 31.58 -10.81 15.09
C THR A 211 32.72 -11.45 14.28
N GLY A 212 32.43 -11.92 13.07
CA GLY A 212 33.41 -12.55 12.16
C GLY A 212 33.45 -14.08 12.22
N VAL A 213 33.00 -14.70 13.33
CA VAL A 213 32.83 -16.16 13.41
C VAL A 213 31.86 -16.67 12.35
N ALA A 214 30.73 -15.98 12.17
CA ALA A 214 29.76 -16.30 11.14
C ALA A 214 30.40 -16.28 9.73
N ASP A 215 31.19 -15.26 9.41
CA ASP A 215 31.85 -15.12 8.10
C ASP A 215 32.84 -16.28 7.82
N GLU A 216 33.62 -16.68 8.84
CA GLU A 216 34.56 -17.80 8.73
C GLU A 216 33.85 -19.14 8.49
N ILE A 217 32.69 -19.35 9.12
CA ILE A 217 31.86 -20.54 8.90
C ILE A 217 31.24 -20.50 7.50
N LEU A 218 30.72 -19.35 7.07
CA LEU A 218 30.02 -19.19 5.79
C LEU A 218 30.95 -19.38 4.57
N LYS A 219 32.26 -19.15 4.72
CA LYS A 219 33.26 -19.53 3.68
C LYS A 219 33.27 -21.02 3.38
N LYS A 220 32.76 -21.86 4.29
CA LYS A 220 32.69 -23.32 4.13
C LYS A 220 31.31 -23.74 3.68
N LYS A 221 31.20 -24.30 2.47
CA LYS A 221 29.92 -24.76 1.87
C LYS A 221 29.18 -25.85 2.66
N GLY A 222 29.82 -26.49 3.64
CA GLY A 222 29.16 -27.44 4.53
C GLY A 222 29.98 -27.68 5.78
N TYR A 223 29.29 -27.91 6.89
CA TYR A 223 29.85 -27.97 8.23
C TYR A 223 29.70 -29.39 8.82
N PRO A 224 30.76 -29.96 9.42
CA PRO A 224 30.67 -31.30 9.99
C PRO A 224 29.99 -31.27 11.37
N LEU A 225 28.82 -31.90 11.46
CA LEU A 225 28.06 -32.11 12.69
C LEU A 225 28.26 -33.55 13.19
N TYR A 226 28.71 -33.69 14.43
CA TYR A 226 28.98 -35.01 15.02
C TYR A 226 27.88 -35.40 16.01
N THR A 227 27.04 -36.35 15.62
CA THR A 227 25.93 -36.88 16.44
C THR A 227 26.34 -38.17 17.16
N GLY A 228 27.46 -38.17 17.89
CA GLY A 228 27.91 -39.32 18.72
C GLY A 228 28.34 -40.57 17.94
N HIS A 229 27.44 -41.15 17.14
CA HIS A 229 27.61 -42.35 16.32
C HIS A 229 27.93 -42.04 14.85
N SER A 230 27.68 -40.82 14.38
CA SER A 230 27.82 -40.44 12.96
C SER A 230 28.33 -39.01 12.77
N CYS A 231 28.97 -38.76 11.64
CA CYS A 231 29.35 -37.43 11.19
C CYS A 231 28.49 -37.06 9.99
N HIS A 232 27.64 -36.06 10.17
CA HIS A 232 26.77 -35.53 9.14
C HIS A 232 27.34 -34.22 8.61
N ARG A 233 27.07 -33.91 7.36
CA ARG A 233 27.46 -32.63 6.75
C ARG A 233 26.21 -31.78 6.62
N VAL A 234 26.11 -30.75 7.46
CA VAL A 234 25.01 -29.79 7.44
C VAL A 234 25.35 -28.60 6.55
N THR A 235 24.33 -27.98 5.96
CA THR A 235 24.50 -26.80 5.12
C THR A 235 24.40 -25.54 5.97
N VAL A 236 25.35 -24.63 5.80
CA VAL A 236 25.38 -23.32 6.47
C VAL A 236 25.11 -22.22 5.46
N SER A 237 24.28 -21.26 5.84
CA SER A 237 23.89 -20.11 5.03
C SER A 237 23.75 -18.85 5.89
N PRO A 238 23.90 -17.65 5.31
CA PRO A 238 23.79 -16.42 6.07
C PRO A 238 22.38 -16.25 6.66
N TYR A 239 22.30 -15.73 7.88
CA TYR A 239 21.02 -15.29 8.42
C TYR A 239 20.63 -13.97 7.77
N ILE A 240 19.53 -13.98 7.02
CA ILE A 240 19.02 -12.83 6.27
C ILE A 240 17.64 -12.48 6.80
N GLU A 241 17.49 -11.27 7.29
CA GLU A 241 16.21 -10.70 7.65
C GLU A 241 15.73 -9.75 6.55
N LYS A 242 14.45 -9.81 6.21
CA LYS A 242 13.84 -8.97 5.17
C LYS A 242 12.70 -8.18 5.79
N HIS A 243 12.80 -6.86 5.65
CA HIS A 243 11.82 -5.92 6.17
C HIS A 243 11.29 -5.04 5.05
N LEU A 244 9.99 -4.76 5.08
CA LEU A 244 9.38 -3.78 4.20
C LEU A 244 9.17 -2.49 4.98
N LYS A 245 9.79 -1.40 4.52
CA LYS A 245 9.75 -0.08 5.15
C LYS A 245 9.16 0.94 4.17
N LYS A 246 8.72 2.09 4.69
CA LYS A 246 8.22 3.23 3.91
C LYS A 246 7.16 2.87 2.86
N PHE A 247 6.23 1.97 3.21
CA PHE A 247 5.12 1.63 2.35
C PHE A 247 4.18 2.83 2.22
N GLN A 248 3.95 3.26 0.99
CA GLN A 248 3.07 4.36 0.63
C GLN A 248 2.18 3.91 -0.52
N VAL A 249 0.89 4.17 -0.39
CA VAL A 249 -0.11 3.91 -1.44
C VAL A 249 -0.57 5.26 -1.95
N PHE A 250 -0.54 5.42 -3.27
CA PHE A 250 -1.02 6.61 -3.95
C PHE A 250 -2.19 6.21 -4.83
N SER A 251 -3.38 6.67 -4.47
CA SER A 251 -4.57 6.59 -5.32
C SER A 251 -5.00 8.01 -5.63
N GLY A 252 -5.24 8.32 -6.90
CA GLY A 252 -5.54 9.69 -7.28
C GLY A 252 -6.17 9.81 -8.65
N ILE A 253 -6.50 11.06 -8.97
CA ILE A 253 -6.93 11.45 -10.31
C ILE A 253 -5.73 12.06 -11.01
N SER A 254 -5.45 11.67 -12.25
CA SER A 254 -4.39 12.32 -13.02
C SER A 254 -4.71 13.80 -13.20
N LYS A 255 -3.76 14.66 -12.83
CA LYS A 255 -3.93 16.12 -12.92
C LYS A 255 -3.83 16.65 -14.33
N ARG A 256 -2.99 16.01 -15.16
CA ARG A 256 -2.66 16.45 -16.52
C ARG A 256 -3.33 15.63 -17.62
N THR A 257 -3.94 14.51 -17.27
CA THR A 257 -4.55 13.58 -18.25
C THR A 257 -6.06 13.58 -18.14
N VAL A 258 -6.72 13.56 -19.29
CA VAL A 258 -8.17 13.50 -19.43
C VAL A 258 -8.56 12.20 -20.13
N LEU A 259 -9.59 11.53 -19.59
CA LEU A 259 -10.23 10.39 -20.22
C LEU A 259 -11.30 10.89 -21.18
N LEU A 260 -11.21 10.51 -22.44
CA LEU A 260 -12.22 10.71 -23.45
C LEU A 260 -12.98 9.39 -23.67
N THR A 261 -14.30 9.45 -23.62
CA THR A 261 -15.21 8.30 -23.84
C THR A 261 -16.23 8.63 -24.93
N GLY A 262 -16.82 7.65 -25.60
CA GLY A 262 -17.77 7.86 -26.70
C GLY A 262 -17.18 7.63 -28.10
N MET A 263 -16.04 6.95 -28.21
CA MET A 263 -15.35 6.67 -29.47
C MET A 263 -15.56 5.23 -29.96
N GLU A 264 -16.59 4.54 -29.46
CA GLU A 264 -16.84 3.13 -29.79
C GLU A 264 -17.19 2.89 -31.27
N GLY A 265 -17.67 3.92 -31.98
CA GLY A 265 -18.03 3.86 -33.40
C GLY A 265 -16.86 4.04 -34.37
N LEU A 266 -15.63 4.12 -33.88
CA LEU A 266 -14.42 4.37 -34.69
C LEU A 266 -13.53 3.12 -34.80
N ASP A 267 -14.06 1.94 -34.49
CA ASP A 267 -13.29 0.70 -34.43
C ASP A 267 -12.73 0.20 -35.77
N MET A 268 -13.20 0.78 -36.88
CA MET A 268 -12.69 0.54 -38.23
C MET A 268 -11.66 1.57 -38.69
N MET A 269 -11.42 2.62 -37.89
CA MET A 269 -10.44 3.67 -38.18
C MET A 269 -9.07 3.33 -37.61
N ASP A 270 -8.05 3.98 -38.18
CA ASP A 270 -6.68 3.87 -37.73
C ASP A 270 -6.45 4.69 -36.44
N GLU A 271 -5.84 4.06 -35.42
CA GLU A 271 -5.63 4.67 -34.10
C GLU A 271 -4.71 5.90 -34.16
N GLU A 272 -3.65 5.88 -34.98
CA GLU A 272 -2.73 7.02 -35.14
C GLU A 272 -3.45 8.22 -35.75
N THR A 273 -4.29 7.98 -36.76
CA THR A 273 -5.12 9.01 -37.38
C THR A 273 -6.11 9.63 -36.39
N VAL A 274 -6.75 8.80 -35.57
CA VAL A 274 -7.67 9.29 -34.52
C VAL A 274 -6.92 10.06 -33.44
N GLU A 275 -5.74 9.59 -33.01
CA GLU A 275 -4.87 10.29 -32.05
C GLU A 275 -4.51 11.70 -32.55
N ASP A 276 -4.11 11.83 -33.81
CA ASP A 276 -3.76 13.11 -34.43
C ASP A 276 -4.95 14.08 -34.50
N LEU A 277 -6.12 13.60 -34.94
CA LEU A 277 -7.32 14.43 -35.07
C LEU A 277 -7.85 14.89 -33.71
N VAL A 278 -7.79 14.01 -32.70
CA VAL A 278 -8.10 14.35 -31.30
C VAL A 278 -7.10 15.37 -30.78
N SER A 279 -5.81 15.18 -31.01
CA SER A 279 -4.75 16.14 -30.64
C SER A 279 -5.03 17.53 -31.21
N ILE A 280 -5.27 17.63 -32.53
CA ILE A 280 -5.57 18.89 -33.21
C ILE A 280 -6.85 19.55 -32.67
N HIS A 281 -7.86 18.77 -32.28
CA HIS A 281 -9.08 19.30 -31.69
C HIS A 281 -8.82 19.96 -30.33
N PHE A 282 -8.06 19.29 -29.47
CA PHE A 282 -7.75 19.74 -28.11
C PHE A 282 -6.53 20.66 -28.00
N GLN A 283 -5.83 20.95 -29.10
CA GLN A 283 -4.88 22.07 -29.16
C GLN A 283 -5.57 23.43 -29.28
N ARG A 284 -6.86 23.47 -29.61
CA ARG A 284 -7.60 24.72 -29.84
C ARG A 284 -8.16 25.28 -28.53
N GLU A 285 -7.78 26.51 -28.20
CA GLU A 285 -8.25 27.22 -26.98
C GLU A 285 -9.78 27.32 -26.90
N LYS A 286 -10.48 27.46 -28.04
CA LYS A 286 -11.95 27.50 -28.08
C LYS A 286 -12.64 26.25 -27.51
N ASN A 287 -11.92 25.13 -27.46
CA ASN A 287 -12.38 23.86 -26.92
C ASN A 287 -11.90 23.65 -25.47
N GLY A 288 -11.41 24.71 -24.81
CA GLY A 288 -10.77 24.62 -23.49
C GLY A 288 -9.41 23.93 -23.51
N GLY A 289 -8.88 23.69 -24.71
CA GLY A 289 -7.65 22.97 -24.99
C GLY A 289 -6.37 23.81 -24.87
N GLY A 290 -5.23 23.19 -25.16
CA GLY A 290 -3.90 23.79 -25.03
C GLY A 290 -2.81 22.84 -25.55
N GLU A 291 -1.56 23.04 -25.13
CA GLU A 291 -0.44 22.20 -25.59
C GLU A 291 -0.59 20.75 -25.12
N VAL A 292 -0.65 19.85 -26.10
CA VAL A 292 -0.86 18.40 -25.92
C VAL A 292 0.50 17.72 -25.95
N ASP A 293 0.77 16.92 -24.93
CA ASP A 293 2.00 16.14 -24.78
C ASP A 293 1.86 14.77 -25.46
N VAL A 294 0.80 14.03 -25.13
CA VAL A 294 0.54 12.71 -25.73
C VAL A 294 -0.95 12.43 -25.83
N VAL A 295 -1.36 11.77 -26.92
CA VAL A 295 -2.68 11.16 -27.08
C VAL A 295 -2.50 9.66 -27.28
N LYS A 296 -3.36 8.88 -26.62
CA LYS A 296 -3.33 7.43 -26.65
C LYS A 296 -4.77 6.92 -26.74
N CYS A 297 -5.15 6.24 -27.82
CA CYS A 297 -6.50 5.70 -27.97
C CYS A 297 -6.54 4.18 -28.10
N SER A 298 -7.63 3.56 -27.62
CA SER A 298 -7.91 2.14 -27.79
C SER A 298 -9.20 2.01 -28.58
N LEU A 299 -9.10 1.63 -29.86
CA LEU A 299 -10.24 1.41 -30.75
C LEU A 299 -10.50 -0.09 -30.97
N GLY A 300 -9.44 -0.91 -30.86
CA GLY A 300 -9.52 -2.37 -30.97
C GLY A 300 -9.57 -3.09 -29.62
N GLN A 301 -8.39 -3.34 -29.05
CA GLN A 301 -8.20 -4.09 -27.80
C GLN A 301 -7.82 -3.17 -26.65
N PRO A 302 -8.26 -3.47 -25.41
CA PRO A 302 -7.85 -2.71 -24.25
C PRO A 302 -6.35 -2.88 -23.99
N TYR A 303 -5.71 -1.84 -23.49
CA TYR A 303 -4.31 -1.88 -23.07
C TYR A 303 -4.06 -1.02 -21.84
N ILE A 304 -2.94 -1.28 -21.17
CA ILE A 304 -2.56 -0.59 -19.94
C ILE A 304 -1.72 0.63 -20.29
N ALA A 305 -2.15 1.81 -19.84
CA ALA A 305 -1.40 3.06 -19.91
C ALA A 305 -0.73 3.35 -18.57
N TYR A 306 0.57 3.62 -18.59
CA TYR A 306 1.36 3.99 -17.41
C TYR A 306 1.55 5.50 -17.34
N PHE A 307 1.57 6.06 -16.13
CA PHE A 307 1.62 7.51 -15.90
C PHE A 307 2.90 7.90 -15.19
N GLU A 308 3.75 8.71 -15.83
CA GLU A 308 4.88 9.36 -15.16
C GLU A 308 4.37 10.69 -14.57
N GLU A 309 4.39 10.80 -13.24
CA GLU A 309 3.98 12.01 -12.52
C GLU A 309 5.18 12.72 -11.89
#